data_AF-A0A8T4D9Q2-F1
#
_entry.id   AF-A0A8T4D9Q2-F1
#
_cell.length_a   1.000
_cell.length_b   1.000
_cell.length_c   1.000
_cell.angle_alpha   90.00
_cell.angle_beta   90.00
_cell.angle_gamma   90.00
#
_symmetry.space_group_name_H-M   'P 1'
#
loop_
_entity.id
_entity.type
_entity.pdbx_description
1 polymer ?
#
loop_
_entity_poly.entity_id
_entity_poly.type
_entity_poly.pdbx_seq_one_letter_code
_entity_poly.pdbx_strand_id
1 'polypeptide(L)'
;MPSACGLACEVCGLREQGFCPIDGCVPGTDAAAKEKLEKFTVAVGHPCFILECAIRNQVDHCTRCPEFPCEIHYQQGLYSEKLLDMIRSMRGKE
;
A
#
# COMPACT_ATOMS: atom_id res chain seq x y z
N MET A 1 5.55 8.19 8.12
CA MET A 1 4.91 8.66 6.89
C MET A 1 4.09 7.51 6.36
N PRO A 2 2.80 7.73 6.03
CA PRO A 2 1.94 6.66 5.53
C PRO A 2 2.55 6.01 4.29
N SER A 3 2.38 4.70 4.16
CA SER A 3 2.81 3.97 2.98
C SER A 3 1.92 4.28 1.78
N ALA A 4 2.34 3.83 0.60
CA ALA A 4 1.53 3.95 -0.62
C ALA A 4 0.11 3.39 -0.44
N CYS A 5 -0.07 2.25 0.24
CA CYS A 5 -1.40 1.68 0.46
C CYS A 5 -2.27 2.46 1.45
N GLY A 6 -1.72 3.41 2.21
CA GLY A 6 -2.44 4.24 3.20
C GLY A 6 -2.25 3.81 4.67
N LEU A 7 -1.52 2.73 4.93
CA LEU A 7 -1.16 2.32 6.30
C LEU A 7 -0.09 3.24 6.88
N ALA A 8 -0.35 3.79 8.06
CA ALA A 8 0.62 4.61 8.79
C ALA A 8 1.67 3.71 9.47
N CYS A 9 2.74 3.36 8.74
CA CYS A 9 3.82 2.51 9.27
C CYS A 9 4.54 3.13 10.47
N GLU A 10 4.45 4.44 10.69
CA GLU A 10 4.98 5.16 11.85
C GLU A 10 4.33 4.78 13.19
N VAL A 11 3.09 4.28 13.18
CA VAL A 11 2.33 3.91 14.39
C VAL A 11 1.93 2.44 14.39
N CYS A 12 2.53 1.64 13.50
CA CYS A 12 2.19 0.23 13.35
C CYS A 12 2.87 -0.61 14.43
N GLY A 13 2.08 -1.19 15.33
CA GLY A 13 2.60 -2.06 16.40
C GLY A 13 3.40 -3.26 15.90
N LEU A 14 3.07 -3.83 14.72
CA LEU A 14 3.86 -4.93 14.13
C LEU A 14 5.27 -4.49 13.74
N ARG A 15 5.42 -3.23 13.31
CA ARG A 15 6.74 -2.66 13.04
C ARG A 15 7.50 -2.42 14.33
N GLU A 16 6.86 -1.81 15.33
CA GLU A 16 7.46 -1.55 16.65
C GLU A 16 7.96 -2.84 17.31
N GLN A 17 7.24 -3.94 17.13
CA GLN A 17 7.61 -5.26 17.63
C GLN A 17 8.67 -5.98 16.79
N GLY A 18 9.14 -5.40 15.68
CA GLY A 18 10.15 -5.99 14.81
C GLY A 18 9.64 -7.10 13.88
N PHE A 19 8.33 -7.29 13.76
CA PHE A 19 7.75 -8.31 12.87
C PHE A 19 7.64 -7.86 11.41
N CYS A 20 7.83 -6.56 11.12
CA CYS A 20 7.77 -6.05 9.76
C CYS A 20 9.11 -6.31 9.03
N PRO A 21 9.13 -7.14 7.95
CA PRO A 21 10.38 -7.56 7.30
C PRO A 21 11.11 -6.43 6.55
N ILE A 22 10.41 -5.33 6.27
CA ILE A 22 10.96 -4.19 5.51
C ILE A 22 11.13 -2.93 6.35
N ASP A 23 10.90 -3.01 7.67
CA ASP A 23 10.89 -1.87 8.60
C ASP A 23 10.04 -0.69 8.07
N GLY A 24 8.77 -0.99 7.77
CA GLY A 24 7.83 -0.01 7.25
C GLY A 24 8.00 0.30 5.77
N CYS A 25 6.88 0.61 5.13
CA CYS A 25 6.79 1.02 3.74
C CYS A 25 6.73 2.56 3.63
N VAL A 26 6.80 3.09 2.41
CA VAL A 26 6.89 4.52 2.10
C VAL A 26 5.90 4.90 0.98
N PRO A 27 5.67 6.20 0.72
CA PRO A 27 4.91 6.66 -0.44
C PRO A 27 5.52 6.17 -1.76
N GLY A 28 4.71 6.01 -2.82
CA GLY A 28 5.22 5.56 -4.12
C GLY A 28 6.13 6.57 -4.83
N THR A 29 6.06 7.84 -4.42
CA THR A 29 6.92 8.93 -4.90
C THR A 29 8.23 9.07 -4.12
N ASP A 30 8.42 8.30 -3.04
CA ASP A 30 9.62 8.34 -2.21
C ASP A 30 10.80 7.69 -2.94
N ALA A 31 12.00 8.27 -2.82
CA ALA A 31 13.21 7.71 -3.42
C ALA A 31 13.54 6.30 -2.90
N ALA A 32 13.19 6.00 -1.64
CA ALA A 32 13.38 4.70 -1.02
C ALA A 32 12.34 3.65 -1.45
N ALA A 33 11.29 4.03 -2.20
CA ALA A 33 10.18 3.13 -2.54
C ALA A 33 10.65 1.90 -3.34
N LYS A 34 11.59 2.09 -4.29
CA LYS A 34 12.15 0.99 -5.10
C LYS A 34 12.93 0.00 -4.24
N GLU A 35 13.77 0.50 -3.35
CA GLU A 35 14.54 -0.34 -2.41
C GLU A 35 13.60 -1.11 -1.47
N LYS A 36 12.56 -0.44 -0.94
CA LYS A 36 11.56 -1.07 -0.06
C LYS A 36 10.75 -2.14 -0.80
N LEU A 37 10.41 -1.93 -2.07
CA LEU A 37 9.74 -2.92 -2.92
C LEU A 37 10.61 -4.16 -3.14
N GLU A 38 11.91 -3.97 -3.41
CA GLU A 38 12.86 -5.06 -3.59
C GLU A 38 13.01 -5.87 -2.30
N LYS A 39 13.22 -5.20 -1.16
CA LYS A 39 13.26 -5.84 0.16
C LYS A 39 12.01 -6.66 0.46
N PHE A 40 10.83 -6.13 0.13
CA PHE A 40 9.57 -6.86 0.29
C PHE A 40 9.52 -8.11 -0.59
N THR A 41 9.91 -7.96 -1.86
CA THR A 41 9.94 -9.07 -2.83
C THR A 41 10.85 -10.20 -2.36
N VAL A 42 12.03 -9.88 -1.85
CA VAL A 42 12.97 -10.87 -1.29
C VAL A 42 12.38 -11.56 -0.05
N ALA A 43 11.70 -10.81 0.83
CA ALA A 43 11.15 -11.36 2.07
C ALA A 43 9.90 -12.23 1.87
N VAL A 44 9.06 -11.90 0.89
CA VAL A 44 7.73 -12.52 0.70
C VAL A 44 7.68 -13.45 -0.53
N GLY A 45 8.62 -13.31 -1.47
CA GLY A 45 8.69 -14.10 -2.71
C GLY A 45 7.91 -13.51 -3.88
N HIS A 46 7.19 -12.41 -3.69
CA HIS A 46 6.52 -11.65 -4.75
C HIS A 46 6.50 -10.15 -4.41
N PRO A 47 6.39 -9.24 -5.40
CA PRO A 47 6.33 -7.81 -5.13
C PRO A 47 5.02 -7.42 -4.46
N CYS A 48 5.04 -6.32 -3.70
CA CYS A 48 3.82 -5.64 -3.30
C CYS A 48 3.23 -4.92 -4.52
N PHE A 49 2.19 -5.49 -5.13
CA PHE A 49 1.56 -4.94 -6.33
C PHE A 49 1.00 -3.52 -6.14
N ILE A 50 0.60 -3.16 -4.90
CA ILE A 50 0.15 -1.80 -4.58
C ILE A 50 1.32 -0.81 -4.67
N LEU A 51 2.44 -1.11 -4.02
CA LEU A 51 3.63 -0.25 -4.01
C LEU A 51 4.24 -0.15 -5.41
N GLU A 52 4.34 -1.28 -6.13
CA GLU A 52 4.82 -1.30 -7.52
C GLU A 52 3.98 -0.39 -8.43
N CYS A 53 2.65 -0.50 -8.33
CA CYS A 53 1.74 0.36 -9.08
C CYS A 53 1.90 1.84 -8.70
N ALA A 54 2.04 2.14 -7.40
CA ALA A 54 2.23 3.51 -6.92
C ALA A 54 3.55 4.13 -7.42
N ILE A 55 4.65 3.36 -7.41
CA ILE A 55 5.94 3.78 -7.97
C ILE A 55 5.80 4.07 -9.47
N ARG A 56 5.23 3.13 -10.23
CA ARG A 56 5.10 3.27 -11.69
C ARG A 56 4.27 4.48 -12.08
N ASN A 57 3.20 4.75 -11.35
CA ASN A 57 2.26 5.84 -11.65
C ASN A 57 2.56 7.14 -10.88
N GLN A 58 3.66 7.19 -10.13
CA GLN A 58 4.06 8.34 -9.31
C GLN A 58 2.94 8.81 -8.36
N VAL A 59 2.26 7.84 -7.73
CA VAL A 59 1.23 8.08 -6.73
C VAL A 59 1.88 8.03 -5.34
N ASP A 60 1.68 9.07 -4.54
CA ASP A 60 2.15 9.13 -3.16
C ASP A 60 1.39 8.13 -2.29
N HIS A 61 0.06 8.27 -2.23
CA HIS A 61 -0.84 7.45 -1.45
C HIS A 61 -2.07 7.05 -2.27
N CYS A 62 -2.38 5.75 -2.30
CA CYS A 62 -3.51 5.18 -3.03
C CYS A 62 -4.84 5.77 -2.59
N THR A 63 -5.02 6.15 -1.32
CA THR A 63 -6.26 6.81 -0.85
C THR A 63 -6.53 8.15 -1.53
N ARG A 64 -5.50 8.82 -2.09
CA ARG A 64 -5.62 10.03 -2.92
C ARG A 64 -5.73 9.74 -4.41
N CYS A 65 -5.47 8.49 -4.82
CA CYS A 65 -5.57 8.10 -6.22
C CYS A 65 -7.03 8.23 -6.70
N PRO A 66 -7.26 8.81 -7.89
CA PRO A 66 -8.58 8.87 -8.50
C PRO A 66 -9.23 7.51 -8.65
N GLU A 67 -8.44 6.46 -8.88
CA GLU A 67 -8.91 5.08 -9.12
C GLU A 67 -9.22 4.29 -7.86
N PHE A 68 -8.73 4.70 -6.69
CA PHE A 68 -8.96 3.96 -5.45
C PHE A 68 -10.44 4.00 -5.01
N PRO A 69 -10.98 2.94 -4.39
CA PRO A 69 -10.44 1.58 -4.33
C PRO A 69 -10.45 0.95 -5.73
N CYS A 70 -9.38 0.23 -6.07
CA CYS A 70 -9.20 -0.38 -7.39
C CYS A 70 -8.91 -1.88 -7.27
N GLU A 71 -9.00 -2.60 -8.38
CA GLU A 71 -8.86 -4.07 -8.44
C GLU A 71 -7.60 -4.61 -7.73
N ILE A 72 -6.47 -3.90 -7.84
CA ILE A 72 -5.21 -4.29 -7.15
C ILE A 72 -5.42 -4.40 -5.63
N HIS A 73 -6.23 -3.52 -5.04
CA HIS A 73 -6.51 -3.55 -3.60
C HIS A 73 -7.43 -4.69 -3.19
N TYR A 74 -8.40 -5.05 -4.06
CA TYR A 74 -9.25 -6.23 -3.86
C TYR A 74 -8.41 -7.51 -3.94
N GLN A 75 -7.56 -7.64 -4.96
CA GLN A 75 -6.71 -8.82 -5.17
C GLN A 75 -5.63 -9.01 -4.11
N GLN A 76 -5.03 -7.92 -3.60
CA GLN A 76 -4.01 -8.01 -2.56
C GLN A 76 -4.57 -8.45 -1.20
N GLY A 77 -5.88 -8.25 -0.95
CA GLY A 77 -6.52 -8.62 0.32
C GLY A 77 -6.01 -7.86 1.55
N LEU A 78 -5.28 -6.75 1.35
CA LEU A 78 -4.73 -5.93 2.45
C LEU A 78 -5.84 -5.22 3.24
N TYR A 79 -6.89 -4.83 2.53
CA TYR A 79 -8.13 -4.31 3.09
C TYR A 79 -9.21 -5.37 2.95
N SER A 80 -10.15 -5.39 3.89
CA SER A 80 -11.34 -6.22 3.71
C SER A 80 -12.16 -5.71 2.52
N GLU A 81 -12.73 -6.63 1.75
CA GLU A 81 -13.61 -6.29 0.61
C GLU A 81 -14.73 -5.35 1.08
N LYS A 82 -15.34 -5.64 2.23
CA LYS A 82 -16.38 -4.79 2.84
C LYS A 82 -15.92 -3.34 3.08
N LEU A 83 -14.67 -3.12 3.49
CA LEU A 83 -14.13 -1.78 3.68
C LEU A 83 -13.90 -1.10 2.32
N LEU A 84 -13.34 -1.81 1.35
CA LEU A 84 -13.16 -1.29 0.00
C LEU A 84 -14.51 -0.90 -0.63
N ASP A 85 -15.53 -1.75 -0.52
CA ASP A 85 -16.88 -1.48 -1.01
C ASP A 85 -17.50 -0.25 -0.33
N MET A 86 -17.33 -0.12 0.99
CA MET A 86 -17.78 1.05 1.72
C MET A 86 -17.13 2.34 1.18
N ILE A 87 -15.81 2.34 0.99
CA ILE A 87 -15.09 3.49 0.42
C ILE A 87 -15.55 3.76 -1.01
N ARG A 88 -15.76 2.72 -1.81
CA ARG A 88 -16.25 2.81 -3.19
C ARG A 88 -17.61 3.52 -3.25
N SER A 89 -18.55 3.11 -2.40
CA SER A 89 -19.86 3.78 -2.26
C SER A 89 -19.74 5.23 -1.78
N MET A 90 -18.89 5.52 -0.79
CA MET A 90 -18.65 6.89 -0.31
C MET A 90 -18.10 7.82 -1.40
N ARG A 91 -17.38 7.28 -2.38
CA ARG A 91 -16.82 8.02 -3.52
C ARG A 91 -17.77 8.13 -4.71
N GLY A 92 -18.99 7.60 -4.62
CA GLY A 92 -19.97 7.64 -5.72
C GLY A 92 -19.53 6.85 -6.96
N LYS A 93 -18.72 5.80 -6.76
CA LYS A 93 -18.23 4.93 -7.83
C LYS A 93 -19.05 3.66 -7.86
N GLU A 94 -20.19 3.66 -8.53
CA GLU A 94 -20.98 2.44 -8.74
C GLU A 94 -20.24 1.48 -9.69
#